data_AF-A0A409Y4D5-F1
#
_entry.id   AF-A0A409Y4D5-F1
#
_cell.length_a   1.000
_cell.length_b   1.000
_cell.length_c   1.000
_cell.angle_alpha   90.00
_cell.angle_beta   90.00
_cell.angle_gamma   90.00
#
_symmetry.space_group_name_H-M   'P 1'
#
loop_
_entity.id
_entity.type
_entity.pdbx_description
1 polymer ?
#
loop_
_entity_poly.entity_id
_entity_poly.type
_entity_poly.pdbx_seq_one_letter_code
_entity_poly.pdbx_strand_id
1 'polypeptide(L)'
;MDAAPSGSSGPPQWSQLAFHPIGLEDLGKRLRYPVDNQILDIYKDRFDAANLAWFACGHSSKDTHIKKKEMHQEFNVFSRATQPNGAKIRRDVRDKLRTLTFDCAALLDKAFGGSTLVIHVPGTTRPGSAKEVDFVKVDCYFPAHMARENPTCATAIDSIIQRFIRDVGLPTISRFESCTSQDWMRNKDKAFVPPPPYDPDLEAAGTSLSACSVSQHVGRRQALDPSPRVDEEPASTSLGQRRGVDAKQNTTMIALKQRIEQLETSLADSHRREQELLREVHRLSGSPGSRSIPQPPTPSTPGRRCDVNVHMQSPIRQNTGSPTISDSPYESLHSLRQLRARTAPSQNRRGSDIPSPSTSSGVPATADFVQTQGSAKIYAFLGVHGLDRHAATVDAIREVIPEDKWQERLLLAGIPAELLEQLLSLMSSASLAPGVSALDLNYEIV
;
A
#
# COMPACT_ATOMS: atom_id res chain seq x y z
N MET A 1 20.88 24.47 -15.28
CA MET A 1 21.78 23.32 -15.17
C MET A 1 22.76 23.68 -14.08
N ASP A 2 22.46 23.29 -12.84
CA ASP A 2 23.37 23.55 -11.72
C ASP A 2 24.57 22.63 -11.88
N ALA A 3 25.75 23.22 -11.95
CA ALA A 3 27.01 22.51 -12.08
C ALA A 3 27.12 21.47 -10.97
N ALA A 4 27.49 20.24 -11.34
CA ALA A 4 27.82 19.20 -10.37
C ALA A 4 28.88 19.77 -9.40
N PRO A 5 28.68 19.71 -8.07
CA PRO A 5 29.62 20.26 -7.10
C PRO A 5 30.95 19.51 -7.20
N SER A 6 31.86 20.08 -7.98
CA SER A 6 33.25 19.68 -8.11
C SER A 6 34.00 20.09 -6.84
N GLY A 7 34.25 19.15 -5.92
CA GLY A 7 35.21 19.44 -4.84
C GLY A 7 35.30 18.48 -3.66
N SER A 8 34.27 17.69 -3.32
CA SER A 8 34.41 16.76 -2.19
C SER A 8 35.00 15.43 -2.66
N SER A 9 36.30 15.24 -2.47
CA SER A 9 37.02 13.99 -2.77
C SER A 9 36.69 12.81 -1.82
N GLY A 10 35.74 13.01 -0.90
CA GLY A 10 35.28 11.97 0.03
C GLY A 10 34.03 11.22 -0.48
N PRO A 11 33.80 9.98 -0.03
CA PRO A 11 32.51 9.32 -0.24
C PRO A 11 31.38 10.19 0.34
N PRO A 12 30.18 10.20 -0.28
CA PRO A 12 29.06 11.04 0.20
C PRO A 12 28.73 10.79 1.69
N GLN A 13 28.01 11.67 2.35
CA GLN A 13 27.51 11.34 3.69
C GLN A 13 26.39 10.27 3.61
N TRP A 14 26.15 9.48 4.67
CA TRP A 14 25.07 8.49 4.67
C TRP A 14 23.69 9.12 4.41
N SER A 15 23.48 10.34 4.91
CA SER A 15 22.29 11.17 4.68
C SER A 15 22.11 11.60 3.22
N GLN A 16 23.15 11.51 2.39
CA GLN A 16 23.12 11.89 0.97
C GLN A 16 22.85 10.68 0.05
N LEU A 17 22.80 9.46 0.59
CA LEU A 17 22.41 8.29 -0.20
C LEU A 17 20.94 8.39 -0.59
N ALA A 18 20.66 8.30 -1.88
CA ALA A 18 19.31 8.36 -2.41
C ALA A 18 19.04 7.22 -3.41
N PHE A 19 17.76 6.93 -3.62
CA PHE A 19 17.34 5.89 -4.56
C PHE A 19 17.57 6.34 -6.00
N HIS A 20 18.75 6.02 -6.54
CA HIS A 20 19.15 6.16 -7.94
C HIS A 20 20.40 5.29 -8.18
N PRO A 21 20.85 5.08 -9.43
CA PRO A 21 21.94 4.14 -9.74
C PRO A 21 23.26 4.44 -9.00
N ILE A 22 23.66 5.71 -8.95
CA ILE A 22 24.87 6.12 -8.21
C ILE A 22 24.73 5.82 -6.71
N GLY A 23 23.56 6.08 -6.10
CA GLY A 23 23.32 5.77 -4.69
C GLY A 23 23.34 4.27 -4.39
N LEU A 24 22.86 3.43 -5.32
CA LEU A 24 22.97 1.97 -5.24
C LEU A 24 24.42 1.50 -5.31
N GLU A 25 25.23 2.09 -6.20
CA GLU A 25 26.65 1.78 -6.33
C GLU A 25 27.44 2.22 -5.08
N ASP A 26 27.18 3.43 -4.57
CA ASP A 26 27.82 3.98 -3.38
C ASP A 26 27.46 3.21 -2.12
N LEU A 27 26.21 2.78 -1.97
CA LEU A 27 25.79 1.89 -0.91
C LEU A 27 26.57 0.57 -1.00
N GLY A 28 26.64 -0.02 -2.19
CA GLY A 28 27.41 -1.22 -2.44
C GLY A 28 28.87 -1.06 -2.03
N LYS A 29 29.55 0.03 -2.44
CA LYS A 29 30.94 0.33 -2.07
C LYS A 29 31.15 0.46 -0.56
N ARG A 30 30.17 0.97 0.20
CA ARG A 30 30.27 1.09 1.67
C ARG A 30 30.00 -0.21 2.41
N LEU A 31 29.03 -0.98 1.93
CA LEU A 31 28.67 -2.26 2.52
C LEU A 31 29.66 -3.38 2.15
N ARG A 32 30.60 -3.11 1.23
CA ARG A 32 31.83 -3.88 1.07
C ARG A 32 32.66 -3.76 2.36
N TYR A 33 32.30 -4.57 3.36
CA TYR A 33 33.24 -5.09 4.36
C TYR A 33 34.41 -5.78 3.63
N PRO A 34 35.53 -6.15 4.28
CA PRO A 34 36.57 -7.01 3.69
C PRO A 34 36.03 -8.42 3.42
N VAL A 35 35.06 -8.50 2.53
CA VAL A 35 34.49 -9.69 1.92
C VAL A 35 35.31 -9.91 0.66
N ASP A 36 35.72 -11.15 0.44
CA ASP A 36 36.38 -11.57 -0.78
C ASP A 36 35.60 -11.08 -2.01
N ASN A 37 36.28 -10.37 -2.93
CA ASN A 37 35.67 -9.87 -4.16
C ASN A 37 34.99 -11.00 -4.95
N GLN A 38 35.48 -12.23 -4.84
CA GLN A 38 34.87 -13.41 -5.47
C GLN A 38 33.45 -13.69 -4.95
N ILE A 39 33.18 -13.48 -3.65
CA ILE A 39 31.84 -13.69 -3.07
C ILE A 39 30.86 -12.65 -3.62
N LEU A 40 31.31 -11.40 -3.78
CA LEU A 40 30.49 -10.33 -4.35
C LEU A 40 30.12 -10.64 -5.80
N ASP A 41 31.07 -11.17 -6.58
CA ASP A 41 30.83 -11.53 -7.98
C ASP A 41 29.90 -12.75 -8.09
N ILE A 42 30.09 -13.78 -7.26
CA ILE A 42 29.24 -14.99 -7.24
C ILE A 42 27.80 -14.65 -6.85
N TYR A 43 27.60 -13.80 -5.85
CA TYR A 43 26.27 -13.46 -5.32
C TYR A 43 25.80 -12.07 -5.74
N LYS A 44 26.30 -11.56 -6.87
CA LYS A 44 26.05 -10.19 -7.33
C LYS A 44 24.56 -9.83 -7.32
N ASP A 45 23.70 -10.70 -7.84
CA ASP A 45 22.26 -10.42 -7.92
C ASP A 45 21.60 -10.30 -6.53
N ARG A 46 22.07 -11.06 -5.54
CA ARG A 46 21.58 -10.97 -4.15
C ARG A 46 22.02 -9.68 -3.49
N PHE A 47 23.26 -9.25 -3.73
CA PHE A 47 23.75 -7.95 -3.24
C PHE A 47 23.02 -6.79 -3.92
N ASP A 48 22.79 -6.86 -5.24
CA ASP A 48 22.00 -5.88 -5.97
C ASP A 48 20.56 -5.80 -5.40
N ALA A 49 19.93 -6.94 -5.13
CA ALA A 49 18.63 -7.02 -4.49
C ALA A 49 18.62 -6.44 -3.06
N ALA A 50 19.62 -6.74 -2.25
CA ALA A 50 19.77 -6.18 -0.90
C ALA A 50 19.93 -4.65 -0.94
N ASN A 51 20.68 -4.12 -1.90
CA ASN A 51 20.81 -2.68 -2.11
C ASN A 51 19.47 -2.03 -2.47
N LEU A 52 18.66 -2.67 -3.32
CA LEU A 52 17.31 -2.19 -3.62
C LEU A 52 16.39 -2.24 -2.39
N ALA A 53 16.45 -3.33 -1.61
CA ALA A 53 15.67 -3.50 -0.39
C ALA A 53 16.00 -2.44 0.67
N TRP A 54 17.28 -2.07 0.79
CA TRP A 54 17.73 -0.99 1.68
C TRP A 54 16.99 0.31 1.41
N PHE A 55 16.90 0.72 0.14
CA PHE A 55 16.18 1.94 -0.24
C PHE A 55 14.67 1.78 -0.22
N ALA A 56 14.12 0.58 -0.41
CA ALA A 56 12.68 0.35 -0.36
C ALA A 56 12.12 0.38 1.07
N CYS A 57 12.94 0.10 2.07
CA CYS A 57 12.54 0.03 3.48
C CYS A 57 11.85 1.33 3.94
N GLY A 58 10.66 1.19 4.54
CA GLY A 58 9.88 2.31 5.10
C GLY A 58 9.08 3.12 4.09
N HIS A 59 9.19 2.87 2.77
CA HIS A 59 8.41 3.61 1.78
C HIS A 59 6.90 3.38 1.87
N SER A 60 6.46 2.22 2.37
CA SER A 60 5.04 1.93 2.61
C SER A 60 4.43 2.73 3.77
N SER A 61 5.25 3.30 4.65
CA SER A 61 4.80 4.06 5.82
C SER A 61 4.94 5.57 5.64
N LYS A 62 5.55 6.02 4.54
CA LYS A 62 5.67 7.44 4.22
C LYS A 62 4.34 7.96 3.70
N ASP A 63 4.06 9.22 3.99
CA ASP A 63 2.92 9.91 3.42
C ASP A 63 3.06 9.98 1.88
N THR A 64 1.99 9.61 1.18
CA THR A 64 1.91 9.61 -0.28
C THR A 64 1.10 10.79 -0.82
N HIS A 65 0.77 11.79 0.00
CA HIS A 65 0.08 13.00 -0.44
C HIS A 65 0.93 13.76 -1.47
N ILE A 66 0.50 13.66 -2.73
CA ILE A 66 1.10 14.34 -3.88
C ILE A 66 0.01 15.14 -4.58
N LYS A 67 0.34 16.34 -5.03
CA LYS A 67 -0.62 17.11 -5.84
C LYS A 67 -0.87 16.43 -7.18
N LYS A 68 -2.03 16.70 -7.78
CA LYS A 68 -2.50 16.06 -9.03
C LYS A 68 -1.50 16.12 -10.18
N LYS A 69 -0.70 17.20 -10.27
CA LYS A 69 0.26 17.46 -11.35
C LYS A 69 1.73 17.32 -10.92
N GLU A 70 1.99 16.86 -9.69
CA GLU A 70 3.35 16.71 -9.17
C GLU A 70 3.81 15.25 -9.21
N MET A 71 5.12 15.03 -9.33
CA MET A 71 5.72 13.71 -9.16
C MET A 71 6.29 13.57 -7.75
N HIS A 72 6.40 12.33 -7.27
CA HIS A 72 7.14 12.06 -6.04
C HIS A 72 8.59 12.57 -6.16
N GLN A 73 9.13 13.06 -5.05
CA GLN A 73 10.49 13.60 -5.00
C GLN A 73 11.52 12.56 -5.45
N GLU A 74 11.32 11.30 -5.10
CA GLU A 74 12.15 10.16 -5.50
C GLU A 74 12.22 10.03 -7.02
N PHE A 75 11.08 10.18 -7.72
CA PHE A 75 11.06 10.15 -9.17
C PHE A 75 11.88 11.30 -9.77
N ASN A 76 11.76 12.51 -9.22
CA ASN A 76 12.48 13.68 -9.71
C ASN A 76 14.00 13.57 -9.47
N VAL A 77 14.42 13.05 -8.31
CA VAL A 77 15.83 12.77 -8.00
C VAL A 77 16.36 11.70 -8.96
N PHE A 78 15.64 10.59 -9.12
CA PHE A 78 16.02 9.49 -10.02
C PHE A 78 16.11 9.96 -11.47
N SER A 79 15.11 10.70 -11.96
CA SER A 79 15.06 11.19 -13.35
C SER A 79 16.25 12.08 -13.67
N ARG A 80 16.61 13.01 -12.78
CA ARG A 80 17.77 13.90 -12.93
C ARG A 80 19.09 13.13 -12.88
N ALA A 81 19.24 12.19 -11.95
CA ALA A 81 20.46 11.41 -11.76
C ALA A 81 20.78 10.42 -12.90
N THR A 82 19.84 10.20 -13.83
CA THR A 82 19.99 9.19 -14.89
C THR A 82 20.13 9.75 -16.31
N GLN A 83 20.19 11.07 -16.48
CA GLN A 83 20.41 11.66 -17.80
C GLN A 83 21.85 11.46 -18.29
N PRO A 84 22.09 11.31 -19.62
CA PRO A 84 21.10 11.31 -20.71
C PRO A 84 20.42 9.95 -20.97
N ASN A 85 20.99 8.83 -20.50
CA ASN A 85 20.51 7.47 -20.79
C ASN A 85 19.36 6.99 -19.87
N GLY A 86 18.56 7.93 -19.37
CA GLY A 86 17.72 7.68 -18.20
C GLY A 86 16.60 6.68 -18.44
N ALA A 87 16.11 6.56 -19.67
CA ALA A 87 15.04 5.62 -20.00
C ALA A 87 15.47 4.16 -19.82
N LYS A 88 16.67 3.79 -20.30
CA LYS A 88 17.20 2.43 -20.15
C LYS A 88 17.49 2.13 -18.69
N ILE A 89 18.17 3.03 -18.00
CA ILE A 89 18.57 2.81 -16.61
C ILE A 89 17.35 2.72 -15.67
N ARG A 90 16.33 3.58 -15.87
CA ARG A 90 15.05 3.49 -15.13
C ARG A 90 14.34 2.17 -15.37
N ARG A 91 14.34 1.69 -16.62
CA ARG A 91 13.76 0.37 -16.96
C ARG A 91 14.49 -0.73 -16.21
N ASP A 92 15.82 -0.78 -16.30
CA ASP A 92 16.64 -1.82 -15.68
C ASP A 92 16.44 -1.85 -14.15
N VAL A 93 16.43 -0.68 -13.49
CA VAL A 93 16.18 -0.60 -12.04
C VAL A 93 14.75 -1.00 -11.68
N ARG A 94 13.75 -0.57 -12.45
CA ARG A 94 12.35 -0.98 -12.24
C ARG A 94 12.19 -2.49 -12.37
N ASP A 95 12.80 -3.10 -13.38
CA ASP A 95 12.68 -4.54 -13.64
C ASP A 95 13.34 -5.35 -12.51
N LYS A 96 14.48 -4.88 -11.96
CA LYS A 96 15.09 -5.46 -10.76
C LYS A 96 14.22 -5.29 -9.51
N LEU A 97 13.66 -4.10 -9.27
CA LEU A 97 12.79 -3.85 -8.12
C LEU A 97 11.49 -4.68 -8.19
N ARG A 98 10.94 -4.83 -9.39
CA ARG A 98 9.78 -5.71 -9.66
C ARG A 98 10.12 -7.16 -9.30
N THR A 99 11.27 -7.65 -9.78
CA THR A 99 11.72 -9.03 -9.50
C THR A 99 11.89 -9.25 -7.99
N LEU A 100 12.54 -8.33 -7.29
CA LEU A 100 12.66 -8.38 -5.82
C LEU A 100 11.28 -8.40 -5.13
N THR A 101 10.33 -7.58 -5.58
CA THR A 101 8.97 -7.57 -5.03
C THR A 101 8.29 -8.93 -5.18
N PHE A 102 8.42 -9.57 -6.35
CA PHE A 102 7.84 -10.88 -6.62
C PHE A 102 8.54 -11.99 -5.81
N ASP A 103 9.86 -11.93 -5.65
CA ASP A 103 10.61 -12.87 -4.82
C ASP A 103 10.20 -12.77 -3.34
N CYS A 104 9.97 -11.56 -2.83
CA CYS A 104 9.45 -11.34 -1.48
C CYS A 104 8.03 -11.93 -1.31
N ALA A 105 7.14 -11.71 -2.27
CA ALA A 105 5.80 -12.30 -2.26
C ALA A 105 5.86 -13.84 -2.28
N ALA A 106 6.71 -14.41 -3.14
CA ALA A 106 6.93 -15.85 -3.20
C ALA A 106 7.52 -16.41 -1.90
N LEU A 107 8.44 -15.69 -1.27
CA LEU A 107 8.99 -16.08 0.02
C LEU A 107 7.93 -16.07 1.11
N LEU A 108 7.06 -15.05 1.16
CA LEU A 108 5.95 -14.99 2.11
C LEU A 108 5.03 -16.21 1.96
N ASP A 109 4.64 -16.53 0.73
CA ASP A 109 3.77 -17.66 0.45
C ASP A 109 4.42 -18.99 0.86
N LYS A 110 5.70 -19.20 0.51
CA LYS A 110 6.43 -20.43 0.82
C LYS A 110 6.75 -20.59 2.31
N ALA A 111 7.12 -19.51 2.99
CA ALA A 111 7.57 -19.57 4.37
C ALA A 111 6.41 -19.66 5.37
N PHE A 112 5.25 -19.08 5.04
CA PHE A 112 4.12 -18.96 5.96
C PHE A 112 2.85 -19.67 5.48
N GLY A 113 2.85 -20.27 4.29
CA GLY A 113 1.70 -20.98 3.74
C GLY A 113 0.57 -20.03 3.30
N GLY A 114 0.93 -18.98 2.56
CA GLY A 114 0.01 -17.95 2.08
C GLY A 114 -0.27 -18.01 0.58
N SER A 115 -1.11 -17.07 0.10
CA SER A 115 -1.33 -16.80 -1.32
C SER A 115 -1.35 -15.30 -1.55
N THR A 116 -0.31 -14.78 -2.21
CA THR A 116 -0.14 -13.35 -2.47
C THR A 116 -0.40 -13.03 -3.94
N LEU A 117 -1.20 -11.99 -4.21
CA LEU A 117 -1.37 -11.43 -5.55
C LEU A 117 -0.67 -10.07 -5.62
N VAL A 118 0.27 -9.91 -6.55
CA VAL A 118 0.90 -8.62 -6.84
C VAL A 118 0.56 -8.22 -8.26
N ILE A 119 0.04 -7.00 -8.45
CA ILE A 119 -0.25 -6.43 -9.76
C ILE A 119 0.52 -5.11 -9.87
N HIS A 120 1.39 -5.01 -10.87
CA HIS A 120 2.15 -3.79 -11.15
C HIS A 120 1.80 -3.25 -12.54
N VAL A 121 1.35 -2.00 -12.59
CA VAL A 121 1.17 -1.24 -13.83
C VAL A 121 2.23 -0.15 -13.92
N PRO A 122 3.08 -0.13 -14.95
CA PRO A 122 3.97 0.99 -15.18
C PRO A 122 3.15 2.22 -15.57
N GLY A 123 3.45 3.37 -14.96
CA GLY A 123 2.80 4.64 -15.34
C GLY A 123 3.17 5.13 -16.76
N THR A 124 4.19 4.53 -17.39
CA THR A 124 4.64 4.87 -18.73
C THR A 124 4.04 3.92 -19.77
N THR A 125 3.43 4.46 -20.81
CA THR A 125 3.08 3.75 -22.06
C THR A 125 4.06 4.08 -23.17
N ARG A 126 3.91 3.40 -24.33
CA ARG A 126 4.66 3.76 -25.53
C ARG A 126 4.24 5.18 -25.96
N PRO A 127 5.18 6.08 -26.30
CA PRO A 127 4.81 7.42 -26.77
C PRO A 127 3.84 7.34 -27.95
N GLY A 128 2.74 8.09 -27.86
CA GLY A 128 1.70 8.13 -28.88
C GLY A 128 0.73 6.93 -28.89
N SER A 129 0.84 5.96 -27.95
CA SER A 129 -0.18 4.92 -27.83
C SER A 129 -1.50 5.50 -27.31
N ALA A 130 -2.62 4.94 -27.77
CA ALA A 130 -3.92 5.30 -27.23
C ALA A 130 -4.04 4.92 -25.75
N LYS A 131 -4.79 5.71 -24.97
CA LYS A 131 -5.06 5.47 -23.55
C LYS A 131 -6.25 4.53 -23.39
N GLU A 132 -6.11 3.35 -23.95
CA GLU A 132 -7.15 2.32 -23.94
C GLU A 132 -6.61 1.06 -23.28
N VAL A 133 -7.52 0.24 -22.74
CA VAL A 133 -7.16 -0.98 -22.01
C VAL A 133 -6.21 -1.89 -22.81
N ASP A 134 -6.39 -1.97 -24.13
CA ASP A 134 -5.63 -2.83 -25.03
C ASP A 134 -4.14 -2.48 -25.13
N PHE A 135 -3.75 -1.26 -24.72
CA PHE A 135 -2.37 -0.80 -24.73
C PHE A 135 -1.71 -0.81 -23.34
N VAL A 136 -2.46 -1.18 -22.30
CA VAL A 136 -1.94 -1.28 -20.94
C VAL A 136 -1.38 -2.67 -20.72
N LYS A 137 -0.10 -2.74 -20.34
CA LYS A 137 0.57 -3.95 -19.90
C LYS A 137 0.73 -3.92 -18.40
N VAL A 138 0.46 -5.04 -17.75
CA VAL A 138 0.68 -5.22 -16.31
C VAL A 138 1.52 -6.45 -16.06
N ASP A 139 2.42 -6.35 -15.10
CA ASP A 139 3.20 -7.47 -14.62
C ASP A 139 2.52 -8.00 -13.35
N CYS A 140 2.29 -9.31 -13.31
CA CYS A 140 1.58 -9.96 -12.22
C CYS A 140 2.43 -11.07 -11.60
N TYR A 141 2.33 -11.19 -10.28
CA TYR A 141 2.72 -12.39 -9.56
C TYR A 141 1.49 -13.02 -8.90
N PHE A 142 1.31 -14.32 -9.10
CA PHE A 142 0.33 -15.16 -8.41
C PHE A 142 0.85 -16.60 -8.30
N PRO A 143 0.70 -17.30 -7.17
CA PRO A 143 1.21 -18.66 -7.01
C PRO A 143 0.64 -19.62 -8.07
N ALA A 144 1.50 -20.11 -8.97
CA ALA A 144 1.06 -20.96 -10.08
C ALA A 144 0.37 -22.26 -9.64
N HIS A 145 0.72 -22.81 -8.48
CA HIS A 145 0.08 -24.03 -7.97
C HIS A 145 -1.41 -23.81 -7.69
N MET A 146 -1.80 -22.65 -7.16
CA MET A 146 -3.20 -22.30 -6.90
C MET A 146 -4.03 -22.24 -8.19
N ALA A 147 -3.46 -21.65 -9.25
CA ALA A 147 -4.11 -21.59 -10.55
C ALA A 147 -4.28 -22.98 -11.20
N ARG A 148 -3.32 -23.88 -10.98
CA ARG A 148 -3.37 -25.27 -11.48
C ARG A 148 -4.37 -26.14 -10.72
N GLU A 149 -4.41 -25.99 -9.40
CA GLU A 149 -5.29 -26.77 -8.52
C GLU A 149 -6.76 -26.37 -8.70
N ASN A 150 -7.03 -25.08 -8.95
CA ASN A 150 -8.38 -24.59 -9.20
C ASN A 150 -8.44 -23.65 -10.41
N PRO A 151 -8.92 -24.13 -11.58
CA PRO A 151 -9.09 -23.30 -12.78
C PRO A 151 -9.99 -22.08 -12.56
N THR A 152 -10.94 -22.16 -11.62
CA THR A 152 -11.81 -21.02 -11.26
C THR A 152 -11.01 -19.87 -10.65
N CYS A 153 -9.95 -20.17 -9.90
CA CYS A 153 -9.04 -19.15 -9.39
C CYS A 153 -8.34 -18.41 -10.54
N ALA A 154 -7.87 -19.13 -11.56
CA ALA A 154 -7.23 -18.49 -12.71
C ALA A 154 -8.17 -17.47 -13.41
N THR A 155 -9.43 -17.86 -13.65
CA THR A 155 -10.45 -16.97 -14.22
C THR A 155 -10.75 -15.78 -13.31
N ALA A 156 -10.84 -15.99 -11.99
CA ALA A 156 -11.07 -14.92 -11.04
C ALA A 156 -9.91 -13.91 -11.00
N ILE A 157 -8.66 -14.40 -11.04
CA ILE A 157 -7.46 -13.57 -11.08
C ILE A 157 -7.42 -12.76 -12.37
N ASP A 158 -7.70 -13.36 -13.54
CA ASP A 158 -7.76 -12.62 -14.79
C ASP A 158 -8.82 -11.50 -14.74
N SER A 159 -10.01 -11.79 -14.20
CA SER A 159 -11.06 -10.78 -13.99
C SER A 159 -10.60 -9.63 -13.09
N ILE A 160 -9.89 -9.92 -12.00
CA ILE A 160 -9.29 -8.91 -11.11
C ILE A 160 -8.26 -8.07 -11.86
N ILE A 161 -7.39 -8.70 -12.65
CA ILE A 161 -6.35 -8.01 -13.43
C ILE A 161 -6.98 -7.07 -14.46
N GLN A 162 -7.97 -7.53 -15.23
CA GLN A 162 -8.67 -6.70 -16.22
C GLN A 162 -9.37 -5.52 -15.57
N ARG A 163 -10.02 -5.74 -14.42
CA ARG A 163 -10.62 -4.66 -13.63
C ARG A 163 -9.57 -3.67 -13.11
N PHE A 164 -8.44 -4.15 -12.62
CA PHE A 164 -7.34 -3.31 -12.15
C PHE A 164 -6.75 -2.45 -13.28
N ILE A 165 -6.57 -3.01 -14.48
CA ILE A 165 -6.10 -2.27 -15.65
C ILE A 165 -7.01 -1.08 -15.96
N ARG A 166 -8.33 -1.33 -16.00
CA ARG A 166 -9.32 -0.31 -16.32
C ARG A 166 -9.44 0.75 -15.22
N ASP A 167 -9.61 0.30 -13.97
CA ASP A 167 -10.00 1.16 -12.85
C ASP A 167 -8.78 1.87 -12.21
N VAL A 168 -7.57 1.29 -12.32
CA VAL A 168 -6.34 1.83 -11.70
C VAL A 168 -5.25 2.11 -12.74
N GLY A 169 -5.05 1.21 -13.70
CA GLY A 169 -4.00 1.33 -14.72
C GLY A 169 -4.15 2.56 -15.61
N LEU A 170 -5.33 2.73 -16.22
CA LEU A 170 -5.61 3.88 -17.10
C LEU A 170 -5.49 5.23 -16.37
N PRO A 171 -6.06 5.42 -15.16
CA PRO A 171 -5.82 6.64 -14.39
C PRO A 171 -4.35 6.86 -14.05
N THR A 172 -3.60 5.80 -13.72
CA THR A 172 -2.16 5.89 -13.39
C THR A 172 -1.36 6.41 -14.58
N ILE A 173 -1.59 5.86 -15.78
CA ILE A 173 -0.95 6.31 -17.03
C ILE A 173 -1.35 7.75 -17.35
N SER A 174 -2.64 8.06 -17.28
CA SER A 174 -3.17 9.40 -17.56
C SER A 174 -2.57 10.46 -16.64
N ARG A 175 -2.44 10.13 -15.35
CA ARG A 175 -1.78 10.98 -14.36
C ARG A 175 -0.30 11.16 -14.69
N PHE A 176 0.42 10.06 -14.94
CA PHE A 176 1.84 10.10 -15.25
C PHE A 176 2.12 11.01 -16.45
N GLU A 177 1.40 10.83 -17.56
CA GLU A 177 1.56 11.68 -18.74
C GLU A 177 1.25 13.15 -18.47
N SER A 178 0.22 13.43 -17.67
CA SER A 178 -0.12 14.80 -17.29
C SER A 178 1.03 15.47 -16.53
N CYS A 179 1.66 14.74 -15.60
CA CYS A 179 2.81 15.21 -14.83
C CYS A 179 4.08 15.35 -15.68
N THR A 180 4.30 14.49 -16.68
CA THR A 180 5.51 14.54 -17.54
C THR A 180 5.34 15.38 -18.80
N SER A 181 4.16 15.96 -19.04
CA SER A 181 3.84 16.67 -20.29
C SER A 181 4.83 17.81 -20.60
N GLN A 182 5.34 18.52 -19.59
CA GLN A 182 6.32 19.59 -19.78
C GLN A 182 7.69 19.06 -20.26
N ASP A 183 8.13 17.91 -19.73
CA ASP A 183 9.43 17.32 -20.06
C ASP A 183 9.39 16.48 -21.35
N TRP A 184 8.25 15.84 -21.64
CA TRP A 184 8.10 14.92 -22.77
C TRP A 184 7.80 15.64 -24.09
N MET A 185 7.25 16.86 -24.05
CA MET A 185 6.89 17.61 -25.26
C MET A 185 8.10 17.96 -26.15
N ARG A 186 9.32 17.86 -25.65
CA ARG A 186 10.55 18.19 -26.38
C ARG A 186 10.91 17.25 -27.54
N ASN A 187 10.19 16.14 -27.71
CA ASN A 187 10.47 15.11 -28.73
C ASN A 187 9.30 14.88 -29.71
N LYS A 188 8.36 15.84 -29.82
CA LYS A 188 7.17 15.74 -30.67
C LYS A 188 7.44 15.70 -32.17
N ASP A 189 8.65 16.06 -32.61
CA ASP A 189 8.99 16.15 -34.05
C ASP A 189 9.15 14.79 -34.73
N LYS A 190 9.14 13.68 -33.98
CA LYS A 190 9.10 12.34 -34.57
C LYS A 190 7.66 11.88 -34.66
N ALA A 191 7.12 11.82 -35.88
CA ALA A 191 5.85 11.19 -36.16
C ALA A 191 5.86 9.74 -35.65
N PHE A 192 5.21 9.48 -34.52
CA PHE A 192 5.07 8.14 -33.98
C PHE A 192 3.91 7.47 -34.70
N VAL A 193 4.22 6.45 -35.50
CA VAL A 193 3.19 5.53 -36.00
C VAL A 193 2.68 4.73 -34.79
N PRO A 194 1.38 4.81 -34.45
CA PRO A 194 0.83 4.02 -33.36
C PRO A 194 1.10 2.53 -33.64
N PRO A 195 1.44 1.74 -32.61
CA PRO A 195 1.54 0.30 -32.78
C PRO A 195 0.22 -0.23 -33.37
N PRO A 196 0.28 -1.26 -34.24
CA PRO A 196 -0.94 -1.91 -34.69
C PRO A 196 -1.77 -2.37 -33.49
N PRO A 197 -3.11 -2.38 -33.60
CA PRO A 197 -3.98 -2.91 -32.56
C PRO A 197 -3.52 -4.31 -32.15
N TYR A 198 -3.65 -4.61 -30.86
CA TYR A 198 -3.32 -5.93 -30.37
C TYR A 198 -4.24 -6.97 -31.02
N ASP A 199 -3.67 -8.02 -31.60
CA ASP A 199 -4.42 -9.12 -32.19
C ASP A 199 -4.78 -10.12 -31.06
N PRO A 200 -6.06 -10.22 -30.66
CA PRO A 200 -6.48 -11.11 -29.58
C PRO A 200 -6.28 -12.59 -29.92
N ASP A 201 -6.29 -12.96 -31.21
CA ASP A 201 -6.21 -14.35 -31.64
C ASP A 201 -4.79 -14.91 -31.49
N LEU A 202 -3.76 -14.05 -31.59
CA LEU A 202 -2.37 -14.42 -31.33
C LEU A 202 -2.10 -14.74 -29.86
N GLU A 203 -2.93 -14.24 -28.94
CA GLU A 203 -2.71 -14.37 -27.50
C GLU A 203 -3.67 -15.35 -26.79
N ALA A 204 -4.71 -15.84 -27.46
CA ALA A 204 -5.53 -16.94 -26.95
C ALA A 204 -4.69 -18.19 -26.59
N ALA A 205 -3.46 -18.30 -27.13
CA ALA A 205 -2.49 -19.33 -26.81
C ALA A 205 -1.52 -18.98 -25.64
N GLY A 206 -1.45 -17.72 -25.17
CA GLY A 206 -0.30 -17.19 -24.41
C GLY A 206 -0.54 -16.66 -22.99
N THR A 207 -1.78 -16.41 -22.58
CA THR A 207 -2.10 -15.69 -21.32
C THR A 207 -2.73 -16.54 -20.22
N SER A 208 -2.82 -17.85 -20.42
CA SER A 208 -3.09 -18.75 -19.31
C SER A 208 -2.00 -18.54 -18.25
N LEU A 209 -2.36 -18.51 -16.96
CA LEU A 209 -1.44 -18.49 -15.79
C LEU A 209 -0.63 -19.81 -15.74
N SER A 210 0.09 -20.03 -16.83
CA SER A 210 0.57 -21.30 -17.32
C SER A 210 1.95 -21.50 -16.75
N ALA A 211 2.02 -22.39 -15.76
CA ALA A 211 3.21 -22.93 -15.11
C ALA A 211 4.12 -21.94 -14.35
N CYS A 212 4.10 -20.63 -14.64
CA CYS A 212 4.93 -19.63 -14.00
C CYS A 212 4.13 -18.78 -13.03
N SER A 213 4.69 -18.51 -11.84
CA SER A 213 4.05 -17.60 -10.88
C SER A 213 4.16 -16.12 -11.28
N VAL A 214 4.92 -15.80 -12.32
CA VAL A 214 5.08 -14.46 -12.86
C VAL A 214 4.59 -14.44 -14.30
N SER A 215 3.64 -13.55 -14.59
CA SER A 215 3.02 -13.38 -15.90
C SER A 215 2.94 -11.91 -16.30
N GLN A 216 2.80 -11.66 -17.60
CA GLN A 216 2.46 -10.34 -18.12
C GLN A 216 1.08 -10.43 -18.76
N HIS A 217 0.19 -9.50 -18.41
CA HIS A 217 -1.15 -9.42 -18.96
C HIS A 217 -1.30 -8.13 -19.76
N VAL A 218 -2.01 -8.23 -20.88
CA VAL A 218 -2.46 -7.08 -21.67
C VAL A 218 -3.94 -6.85 -21.33
N GLY A 219 -4.35 -5.59 -21.23
CA GLY A 219 -5.76 -5.28 -21.05
C GLY A 219 -6.57 -5.72 -22.26
N ARG A 220 -7.82 -6.10 -22.02
CA ARG A 220 -8.75 -6.51 -23.06
C ARG A 220 -10.00 -5.68 -22.95
N ARG A 221 -10.50 -5.20 -24.07
CA ARG A 221 -11.91 -4.80 -24.14
C ARG A 221 -12.75 -6.01 -23.78
N GLN A 222 -13.55 -5.85 -22.73
CA GLN A 222 -14.64 -6.78 -22.49
C GLN A 222 -15.46 -6.77 -23.78
N ALA A 223 -15.55 -7.92 -24.45
CA ALA A 223 -16.47 -8.07 -25.55
C ALA A 223 -17.81 -7.61 -24.98
N LEU A 224 -18.34 -6.50 -25.52
CA LEU A 224 -19.72 -6.17 -25.30
C LEU A 224 -20.43 -7.41 -25.79
N ASP A 225 -20.94 -8.23 -24.87
CA ASP A 225 -21.82 -9.35 -25.20
C ASP A 225 -22.74 -8.76 -26.24
N PRO A 226 -22.75 -9.29 -27.48
CA PRO A 226 -23.49 -8.68 -28.56
C PRO A 226 -24.92 -8.62 -28.06
N SER A 227 -25.28 -7.44 -27.57
CA SER A 227 -26.54 -7.22 -26.89
C SER A 227 -27.54 -7.74 -27.90
N PRO A 228 -28.31 -8.79 -27.56
CA PRO A 228 -29.02 -9.61 -28.54
C PRO A 228 -29.65 -8.61 -29.47
N ARG A 229 -29.15 -8.56 -30.72
CA ARG A 229 -29.62 -7.59 -31.69
C ARG A 229 -31.11 -7.87 -31.71
N VAL A 230 -31.87 -6.96 -31.12
CA VAL A 230 -33.32 -7.01 -31.21
C VAL A 230 -33.50 -6.74 -32.67
N ASP A 231 -33.58 -7.83 -33.46
CA ASP A 231 -33.87 -7.76 -34.87
C ASP A 231 -35.04 -6.80 -34.97
N GLU A 232 -34.83 -5.71 -35.70
CA GLU A 232 -35.87 -4.72 -35.97
C GLU A 232 -36.99 -5.46 -36.70
N GLU A 233 -37.90 -6.02 -35.92
CA GLU A 233 -39.16 -6.54 -36.40
C GLU A 233 -39.89 -5.35 -37.04
N PRO A 234 -40.34 -5.47 -38.29
CA PRO A 234 -40.95 -4.37 -39.02
C PRO A 234 -42.15 -3.82 -38.26
N ALA A 235 -42.11 -2.51 -38.05
CA ALA A 235 -43.05 -1.66 -37.34
C ALA A 235 -44.52 -2.07 -37.49
N SER A 236 -44.99 -3.01 -36.66
CA SER A 236 -46.40 -3.25 -36.44
C SER A 236 -46.59 -4.19 -35.24
N THR A 237 -47.14 -3.62 -34.16
CA THR A 237 -47.84 -4.36 -33.09
C THR A 237 -47.01 -4.94 -31.93
N SER A 238 -46.51 -4.15 -30.97
CA SER A 238 -46.22 -4.71 -29.62
C SER A 238 -46.10 -3.70 -28.46
N LEU A 239 -47.11 -2.84 -28.28
CA LEU A 239 -47.29 -2.10 -27.02
C LEU A 239 -47.56 -3.02 -25.80
N GLY A 240 -47.75 -4.33 -26.01
CA GLY A 240 -47.98 -5.33 -24.97
C GLY A 240 -46.73 -6.00 -24.39
N GLN A 241 -45.57 -5.96 -25.06
CA GLN A 241 -44.43 -6.82 -24.71
C GLN A 241 -43.42 -6.18 -23.75
N ARG A 242 -43.44 -4.85 -23.60
CA ARG A 242 -42.64 -4.13 -22.58
C ARG A 242 -43.09 -4.40 -21.14
N ARG A 243 -44.38 -4.70 -20.89
CA ARG A 243 -44.86 -5.02 -19.53
C ARG A 243 -44.30 -6.33 -18.95
N GLY A 244 -43.84 -7.27 -19.79
CA GLY A 244 -43.37 -8.57 -19.34
C GLY A 244 -41.94 -8.57 -18.76
N VAL A 245 -41.08 -7.67 -19.25
CA VAL A 245 -39.67 -7.57 -18.79
C VAL A 245 -39.60 -6.90 -17.42
N ASP A 246 -40.41 -5.86 -17.21
CA ASP A 246 -40.51 -5.16 -15.93
C ASP A 246 -41.02 -6.09 -14.81
N ALA A 247 -41.95 -7.01 -15.12
CA ALA A 247 -42.46 -7.97 -14.14
C ALA A 247 -41.40 -9.00 -13.69
N LYS A 248 -40.53 -9.46 -14.59
CA LYS A 248 -39.41 -10.36 -14.25
C LYS A 248 -38.31 -9.65 -13.47
N GLN A 249 -38.03 -8.39 -13.79
CA GLN A 249 -37.08 -7.59 -13.01
C GLN A 249 -37.61 -7.27 -11.61
N ASN A 250 -38.90 -6.99 -11.48
CA ASN A 250 -39.49 -6.69 -10.18
C ASN A 250 -39.52 -7.94 -9.26
N THR A 251 -39.83 -9.12 -9.81
CA THR A 251 -39.79 -10.38 -9.05
C THR A 251 -38.38 -10.76 -8.58
N THR A 252 -37.36 -10.59 -9.43
CA THR A 252 -35.96 -10.81 -9.03
C THR A 252 -35.49 -9.81 -7.98
N MET A 253 -35.89 -8.54 -8.08
CA MET A 253 -35.59 -7.52 -7.09
C MET A 253 -36.26 -7.81 -5.73
N ILE A 254 -37.51 -8.27 -5.72
CA ILE A 254 -38.20 -8.68 -4.48
C ILE A 254 -37.50 -9.88 -3.84
N ALA A 255 -37.12 -10.89 -4.63
CA ALA A 255 -36.41 -12.07 -4.13
C ALA A 255 -35.03 -11.70 -3.55
N LEU A 256 -34.31 -10.76 -4.16
CA LEU A 256 -33.04 -10.26 -3.63
C LEU A 256 -33.21 -9.51 -2.30
N LYS A 257 -34.24 -8.66 -2.19
CA LYS A 257 -34.55 -7.96 -0.93
C LYS A 257 -34.86 -8.93 0.21
N GLN A 258 -35.68 -9.94 -0.05
CA GLN A 258 -35.98 -11.00 0.93
C GLN A 258 -34.72 -11.76 1.35
N ARG A 259 -33.80 -12.02 0.41
CA ARG A 259 -32.54 -12.71 0.72
C ARG A 259 -31.58 -11.87 1.56
N ILE A 260 -31.54 -10.56 1.34
CA ILE A 260 -30.76 -9.63 2.17
C ILE A 260 -31.33 -9.61 3.60
N GLU A 261 -32.64 -9.47 3.76
CA GLU A 261 -33.31 -9.46 5.07
C GLU A 261 -33.10 -10.77 5.85
N GLN A 262 -33.12 -11.93 5.15
CA GLN A 262 -32.78 -13.22 5.75
C GLN A 262 -31.33 -13.29 6.23
N LEU A 263 -30.38 -12.75 5.45
CA LEU A 263 -28.97 -12.73 5.82
C LEU A 263 -28.71 -11.79 7.01
N GLU A 264 -29.36 -10.64 7.05
CA GLU A 264 -29.29 -9.70 8.18
C GLU A 264 -29.83 -10.34 9.47
N THR A 265 -30.96 -11.05 9.38
CA THR A 265 -31.53 -11.78 10.51
C THR A 265 -30.59 -12.90 10.98
N SER A 266 -30.04 -13.69 10.05
CA SER A 266 -29.08 -14.76 10.37
C SER A 266 -27.79 -14.21 10.99
N LEU A 267 -27.33 -13.03 10.56
CA LEU A 267 -26.15 -12.38 11.11
C LEU A 267 -26.41 -11.89 12.54
N ALA A 268 -27.58 -11.28 12.79
CA ALA A 268 -27.99 -10.85 14.13
C ALA A 268 -28.08 -12.04 15.10
N ASP A 269 -28.64 -13.17 14.67
CA ASP A 269 -28.71 -14.41 15.45
C ASP A 269 -27.32 -14.98 15.75
N SER A 270 -26.41 -14.96 14.77
CA SER A 270 -25.02 -15.39 14.97
C SER A 270 -24.31 -14.52 16.01
N HIS A 271 -24.49 -13.20 15.94
CA HIS A 271 -23.89 -12.27 16.90
C HIS A 271 -24.46 -12.47 18.32
N ARG A 272 -25.77 -12.76 18.44
CA ARG A 272 -26.39 -13.10 19.71
C ARG A 272 -25.80 -14.38 20.32
N ARG A 273 -25.60 -15.44 19.51
CA ARG A 273 -24.95 -16.68 19.96
C ARG A 273 -23.51 -16.46 20.40
N GLU A 274 -22.75 -15.64 19.66
CA GLU A 274 -21.38 -15.29 20.02
C GLU A 274 -21.32 -14.59 21.38
N GLN A 275 -22.20 -13.60 21.61
CA GLN A 275 -22.27 -12.92 22.91
C GLN A 275 -22.65 -13.87 24.06
N GLU A 276 -23.53 -14.84 23.81
CA GLU A 276 -23.90 -15.86 24.80
C GLU A 276 -22.72 -16.77 25.14
N LEU A 277 -21.96 -17.22 24.13
CA LEU A 277 -20.73 -17.99 24.33
C LEU A 277 -19.67 -17.19 25.09
N LEU A 278 -19.50 -15.91 24.81
CA LEU A 278 -18.57 -15.04 25.56
C LEU A 278 -18.98 -14.91 27.03
N ARG A 279 -20.27 -14.78 27.32
CA ARG A 279 -20.77 -14.76 28.71
C ARG A 279 -20.52 -16.10 29.41
N GLU A 280 -20.70 -17.21 28.72
CA GLU A 280 -20.44 -18.55 29.26
C GLU A 280 -18.95 -18.77 29.53
N VAL A 281 -18.08 -18.34 28.62
CA VAL A 281 -16.62 -18.34 28.85
C VAL A 281 -16.25 -17.48 30.05
N HIS A 282 -16.87 -16.31 30.24
CA HIS A 282 -16.66 -15.50 31.43
C HIS A 282 -17.16 -16.19 32.70
N ARG A 283 -18.29 -16.90 32.65
CA ARG A 283 -18.83 -17.68 33.77
C ARG A 283 -17.90 -18.82 34.17
N LEU A 284 -17.31 -19.51 33.19
CA LEU A 284 -16.37 -20.60 33.40
C LEU A 284 -14.97 -20.12 33.79
N SER A 285 -14.54 -18.96 33.28
CA SER A 285 -13.25 -18.33 33.61
C SER A 285 -13.26 -17.56 34.93
N GLY A 286 -14.46 -17.26 35.44
CA GLY A 286 -14.68 -16.75 36.80
C GLY A 286 -14.29 -17.82 37.81
N SER A 287 -13.00 -17.87 38.12
CA SER A 287 -12.42 -18.71 39.17
C SER A 287 -13.28 -18.59 40.45
N PRO A 288 -13.95 -19.67 40.89
CA PRO A 288 -14.82 -19.61 42.06
C PRO A 288 -13.94 -19.35 43.28
N GLY A 289 -14.00 -18.11 43.79
CA GLY A 289 -13.48 -17.73 45.09
C GLY A 289 -12.01 -18.10 45.29
N SER A 290 -11.11 -17.20 44.91
CA SER A 290 -9.87 -17.03 45.67
C SER A 290 -10.26 -16.67 47.11
N ARG A 291 -10.54 -17.70 47.94
CA ARG A 291 -10.49 -17.58 49.39
C ARG A 291 -9.10 -17.04 49.67
N SER A 292 -9.05 -15.80 50.12
CA SER A 292 -7.88 -15.16 50.67
C SER A 292 -7.31 -16.07 51.77
N ILE A 293 -6.34 -16.91 51.42
CA ILE A 293 -5.48 -17.55 52.39
C ILE A 293 -4.65 -16.40 53.00
N PRO A 294 -4.70 -16.17 54.32
CA PRO A 294 -3.94 -15.11 54.95
C PRO A 294 -2.45 -15.34 54.70
N GLN A 295 -1.83 -14.34 54.10
CA GLN A 295 -0.41 -14.32 53.77
C GLN A 295 0.40 -14.32 55.09
N PRO A 296 1.26 -15.32 55.35
CA PRO A 296 2.16 -15.25 56.50
C PRO A 296 3.21 -14.14 56.28
N PRO A 297 3.64 -13.46 57.35
CA PRO A 297 4.58 -12.34 57.25
C PRO A 297 5.92 -12.84 56.74
N THR A 298 6.36 -12.29 55.61
CA THR A 298 7.71 -12.51 55.06
C THR A 298 8.76 -11.92 56.01
N PRO A 299 9.81 -12.70 56.38
CA PRO A 299 10.92 -12.20 57.17
C PRO A 299 11.85 -11.34 56.31
N SER A 300 12.24 -10.21 56.89
CA SER A 300 13.26 -9.29 56.40
C SER A 300 14.59 -10.03 56.18
N THR A 301 15.13 -9.96 54.97
CA THR A 301 16.50 -10.37 54.67
C THR A 301 17.38 -9.12 54.47
N PRO A 302 18.55 -9.01 55.11
CA PRO A 302 19.40 -7.84 55.03
C PRO A 302 20.26 -7.83 53.76
N GLY A 303 20.60 -6.62 53.33
CA GLY A 303 21.38 -6.34 52.13
C GLY A 303 22.70 -7.08 52.05
N ARG A 304 23.01 -7.59 50.86
CA ARG A 304 24.34 -8.08 50.50
C ARG A 304 24.90 -7.26 49.35
N ARG A 305 26.10 -6.77 49.61
CA ARG A 305 27.03 -6.07 48.73
C ARG A 305 27.29 -6.85 47.44
N CYS A 306 27.33 -6.15 46.32
CA CYS A 306 27.93 -6.63 45.08
C CYS A 306 29.37 -6.14 45.02
N ASP A 307 30.31 -7.08 45.11
CA ASP A 307 31.71 -6.87 44.75
C ASP A 307 32.17 -8.07 43.90
N VAL A 308 32.74 -7.72 42.74
CA VAL A 308 33.91 -8.33 42.09
C VAL A 308 33.78 -9.62 41.24
N ASN A 309 34.13 -9.43 39.97
CA ASN A 309 34.84 -10.30 39.00
C ASN A 309 34.60 -11.81 38.98
N VAL A 310 34.11 -12.30 37.83
CA VAL A 310 34.47 -13.64 37.33
C VAL A 310 34.73 -13.58 35.81
N HIS A 311 35.96 -13.95 35.43
CA HIS A 311 36.40 -14.33 34.08
C HIS A 311 35.50 -15.41 33.47
N MET A 312 34.99 -15.19 32.26
CA MET A 312 34.50 -16.27 31.41
C MET A 312 35.62 -16.81 30.52
N GLN A 313 36.10 -18.01 30.83
CA GLN A 313 36.82 -18.87 29.90
C GLN A 313 35.81 -19.74 29.14
N SER A 314 35.95 -19.80 27.82
CA SER A 314 35.19 -20.67 26.92
C SER A 314 35.72 -22.11 26.98
N PRO A 315 34.87 -23.15 26.84
CA PRO A 315 35.37 -24.50 26.62
C PRO A 315 35.54 -24.79 25.13
N ILE A 316 36.77 -25.21 24.83
CA ILE A 316 37.26 -25.91 23.64
C ILE A 316 36.38 -27.16 23.40
N ARG A 317 35.81 -27.31 22.20
CA ARG A 317 35.24 -28.58 21.71
C ARG A 317 36.31 -29.33 20.93
N GLN A 318 36.68 -30.50 21.45
CA GLN A 318 37.50 -31.47 20.76
C GLN A 318 36.68 -32.30 19.77
N ASN A 319 37.38 -32.62 18.69
CA ASN A 319 36.95 -33.30 17.48
C ASN A 319 37.32 -34.79 17.59
N THR A 320 36.35 -35.70 17.52
CA THR A 320 36.52 -37.13 17.17
C THR A 320 35.15 -37.56 16.63
N GLY A 321 34.99 -37.94 15.37
CA GLY A 321 35.39 -39.21 14.76
C GLY A 321 34.15 -39.78 14.04
N SER A 322 34.28 -40.08 12.75
CA SER A 322 33.34 -40.90 11.97
C SER A 322 34.05 -42.24 11.65
N PRO A 323 33.47 -43.23 10.93
CA PRO A 323 32.10 -43.41 10.41
C PRO A 323 31.53 -44.84 10.63
N THR A 324 30.24 -45.08 10.33
CA THR A 324 29.82 -46.31 9.63
C THR A 324 28.41 -46.21 9.04
N ILE A 325 28.28 -46.84 7.87
CA ILE A 325 27.16 -46.97 6.95
C ILE A 325 26.11 -47.97 7.48
N SER A 326 24.81 -47.71 7.26
CA SER A 326 23.83 -48.75 6.93
C SER A 326 22.51 -48.14 6.42
N ASP A 327 22.10 -48.59 5.24
CA ASP A 327 20.81 -48.33 4.60
C ASP A 327 19.62 -49.03 5.32
N SER A 328 18.41 -48.50 5.08
CA SER A 328 17.14 -49.23 4.77
C SER A 328 15.88 -48.68 5.50
N PRO A 329 14.66 -48.75 4.90
CA PRO A 329 13.62 -47.72 5.05
C PRO A 329 12.29 -48.17 5.73
N TYR A 330 11.36 -47.19 5.82
CA TYR A 330 9.91 -47.23 6.10
C TYR A 330 9.42 -47.40 7.55
N GLU A 331 8.74 -46.33 8.03
CA GLU A 331 7.41 -46.26 8.69
C GLU A 331 7.36 -45.02 9.59
N SER A 332 6.64 -43.96 9.20
CA SER A 332 5.26 -43.68 9.60
C SER A 332 5.06 -43.71 11.12
N LEU A 333 4.84 -42.53 11.73
CA LEU A 333 3.71 -42.31 12.65
C LEU A 333 3.58 -40.85 13.10
N HIS A 334 2.32 -40.52 13.28
CA HIS A 334 1.70 -39.29 13.74
C HIS A 334 2.16 -38.74 15.10
N SER A 335 1.89 -37.44 15.27
CA SER A 335 1.58 -36.70 16.51
C SER A 335 2.75 -36.06 17.26
N LEU A 336 2.76 -34.71 17.32
CA LEU A 336 2.35 -33.97 18.53
C LEU A 336 2.48 -32.45 18.39
N ARG A 337 1.34 -31.79 18.66
CA ARG A 337 1.15 -30.58 19.49
C ARG A 337 2.04 -29.33 19.28
N GLN A 338 1.32 -28.28 18.87
CA GLN A 338 1.09 -27.04 19.63
C GLN A 338 2.31 -26.36 20.28
N LEU A 339 2.72 -25.22 19.70
CA LEU A 339 3.26 -24.10 20.45
C LEU A 339 2.72 -22.78 19.88
N ARG A 340 1.74 -22.23 20.62
CA ARG A 340 1.32 -20.83 20.58
C ARG A 340 2.49 -19.97 21.10
N ALA A 341 2.99 -19.05 20.29
CA ALA A 341 3.78 -17.93 20.80
C ALA A 341 2.88 -16.70 20.91
N ARG A 342 2.61 -16.31 22.17
CA ARG A 342 2.08 -15.01 22.56
C ARG A 342 3.16 -13.95 22.26
N THR A 343 2.84 -12.94 21.46
CA THR A 343 3.60 -11.68 21.42
C THR A 343 2.85 -10.63 22.24
N ALA A 344 3.43 -10.23 23.37
CA ALA A 344 3.03 -9.06 24.12
C ALA A 344 3.79 -7.83 23.59
N PRO A 345 3.20 -6.62 23.63
CA PRO A 345 3.82 -5.41 23.09
C PRO A 345 4.81 -4.80 24.09
N SER A 346 6.04 -4.58 23.65
CA SER A 346 7.07 -3.87 24.39
C SER A 346 6.87 -2.35 24.25
N GLN A 347 6.34 -1.71 25.28
CA GLN A 347 6.44 -0.26 25.47
C GLN A 347 7.82 0.06 26.08
N ASN A 348 8.67 0.76 25.33
CA ASN A 348 9.84 1.42 25.90
C ASN A 348 9.63 2.94 25.90
N ARG A 349 9.25 3.47 27.07
CA ARG A 349 9.41 4.86 27.49
C ARG A 349 10.59 4.92 28.46
N ARG A 350 11.65 5.64 28.09
CA ARG A 350 12.62 6.37 28.93
C ARG A 350 13.61 7.02 27.95
N GLY A 351 13.89 8.31 27.98
CA GLY A 351 14.03 9.18 29.14
C GLY A 351 15.53 9.30 29.41
N SER A 352 16.15 10.34 28.87
CA SER A 352 17.53 10.70 29.16
C SER A 352 17.72 12.20 28.98
N ASP A 353 17.79 12.89 30.12
CA ASP A 353 18.34 14.22 30.32
C ASP A 353 19.82 14.26 29.95
N ILE A 354 20.30 15.26 29.19
CA ILE A 354 21.59 15.97 29.38
C ILE A 354 21.51 17.38 28.66
N PRO A 355 22.46 18.32 28.82
CA PRO A 355 22.23 19.65 29.39
C PRO A 355 22.31 20.81 28.35
N SER A 356 21.86 21.99 28.77
CA SER A 356 21.96 23.24 27.99
C SER A 356 23.40 23.65 27.67
N PRO A 357 23.64 24.21 26.47
CA PRO A 357 24.59 25.30 26.32
C PRO A 357 23.96 26.54 25.68
N SER A 358 24.51 27.67 26.10
CA SER A 358 24.24 29.06 25.75
C SER A 358 24.24 29.40 24.26
N THR A 359 23.23 30.17 23.87
CA THR A 359 23.25 31.35 22.98
C THR A 359 24.39 31.47 21.95
N SER A 360 24.08 31.24 20.67
CA SER A 360 24.64 32.03 19.58
C SER A 360 23.67 32.10 18.40
N SER A 361 23.41 33.32 17.91
CA SER A 361 22.47 33.68 16.85
C SER A 361 22.74 33.01 15.50
N GLY A 362 21.66 32.65 14.80
CA GLY A 362 21.68 32.40 13.35
C GLY A 362 20.66 31.35 12.90
N VAL A 363 19.37 31.69 12.87
CA VAL A 363 18.31 30.83 12.32
C VAL A 363 18.09 31.18 10.84
N PRO A 364 18.15 30.21 9.91
CA PRO A 364 17.55 30.35 8.59
C PRO A 364 16.05 29.99 8.67
N ALA A 365 15.22 30.81 8.03
CA ALA A 365 13.76 30.76 8.06
C ALA A 365 13.18 29.38 7.69
N THR A 366 12.46 28.78 8.63
CA THR A 366 11.43 27.77 8.35
C THR A 366 10.25 28.44 7.68
N ALA A 367 9.74 27.85 6.60
CA ALA A 367 8.54 28.32 5.93
C ALA A 367 7.34 28.15 6.86
N ASP A 368 6.91 29.26 7.49
CA ASP A 368 5.70 29.32 8.28
C ASP A 368 4.49 29.01 7.40
N PHE A 369 3.78 27.95 7.76
CA PHE A 369 2.44 27.67 7.25
C PHE A 369 1.57 28.85 7.66
N VAL A 370 1.11 29.66 6.70
CA VAL A 370 0.22 30.78 6.97
C VAL A 370 -1.12 30.21 7.45
N GLN A 371 -1.24 30.07 8.76
CA GLN A 371 -2.50 29.70 9.40
C GLN A 371 -3.46 30.86 9.15
N THR A 372 -4.41 30.65 8.23
CA THR A 372 -5.43 31.65 7.93
C THR A 372 -6.21 31.96 9.21
N GLN A 373 -6.48 33.25 9.48
CA GLN A 373 -7.20 33.68 10.70
C GLN A 373 -8.51 32.91 10.94
N GLY A 374 -9.15 32.40 9.88
CA GLY A 374 -10.34 31.55 9.98
C GLY A 374 -10.08 30.22 10.67
N SER A 375 -8.93 29.57 10.41
CA SER A 375 -8.60 28.28 11.02
C SER A 375 -8.30 28.43 12.52
N ALA A 376 -7.69 29.54 12.94
CA ALA A 376 -7.42 29.81 14.35
C ALA A 376 -8.69 29.88 15.20
N LYS A 377 -9.78 30.48 14.69
CA LYS A 377 -11.08 30.55 15.39
C LYS A 377 -11.74 29.18 15.54
N ILE A 378 -11.63 28.32 14.53
CA ILE A 378 -12.17 26.95 14.57
C ILE A 378 -11.44 26.12 15.63
N TYR A 379 -10.10 26.14 15.67
CA TYR A 379 -9.36 25.38 16.69
C TYR A 379 -9.59 25.91 18.11
N ALA A 380 -9.70 27.23 18.28
CA ALA A 380 -10.06 27.80 19.58
C ALA A 380 -11.44 27.33 20.06
N PHE A 381 -12.43 27.30 19.16
CA PHE A 381 -13.76 26.76 19.45
C PHE A 381 -13.69 25.28 19.86
N LEU A 382 -12.97 24.45 19.09
CA LEU A 382 -12.82 23.03 19.40
C LEU A 382 -12.16 22.80 20.77
N GLY A 383 -11.13 23.58 21.12
CA GLY A 383 -10.46 23.49 22.41
C GLY A 383 -11.35 23.88 23.59
N VAL A 384 -12.13 24.96 23.46
CA VAL A 384 -13.07 25.41 24.52
C VAL A 384 -14.13 24.33 24.82
N HIS A 385 -14.53 23.55 23.82
CA HIS A 385 -15.56 22.51 23.95
C HIS A 385 -14.99 21.09 24.16
N GLY A 386 -13.67 20.94 24.37
CA GLY A 386 -13.03 19.63 24.56
C GLY A 386 -13.11 18.72 23.33
N LEU A 387 -13.22 19.31 22.14
CA LEU A 387 -13.32 18.64 20.85
C LEU A 387 -11.99 18.60 20.10
N ASP A 388 -10.84 18.86 20.73
CA ASP A 388 -9.51 18.89 20.10
C ASP A 388 -9.22 17.66 19.24
N ARG A 389 -9.70 16.48 19.68
CA ARG A 389 -9.55 15.22 18.93
C ARG A 389 -10.25 15.20 17.56
N HIS A 390 -11.17 16.12 17.29
CA HIS A 390 -11.92 16.21 16.03
C HIS A 390 -11.33 17.28 15.09
N ALA A 391 -10.25 17.98 15.49
CA ALA A 391 -9.63 19.04 14.69
C ALA A 391 -9.31 18.61 13.26
N ALA A 392 -8.58 17.50 13.10
CA ALA A 392 -8.24 16.95 11.78
C ALA A 392 -9.48 16.52 10.96
N THR A 393 -10.52 16.01 11.63
CA THR A 393 -11.77 15.60 10.98
C THR A 393 -12.55 16.83 10.48
N VAL A 394 -12.60 17.90 11.26
CA VAL A 394 -13.25 19.17 10.88
C VAL A 394 -12.55 19.79 9.67
N ASP A 395 -11.21 19.80 9.64
CA ASP A 395 -10.45 20.28 8.48
C ASP A 395 -10.72 19.44 7.23
N ALA A 396 -10.69 18.11 7.35
CA ALA A 396 -10.96 17.22 6.23
C ALA A 396 -12.38 17.38 5.68
N ILE A 397 -13.38 17.55 6.55
CA ILE A 397 -14.77 17.84 6.13
C ILE A 397 -14.83 19.18 5.40
N ARG A 398 -14.19 20.22 5.95
CA ARG A 398 -14.17 21.56 5.35
C ARG A 398 -13.56 21.58 3.94
N GLU A 399 -12.47 20.84 3.74
CA GLU A 399 -11.71 20.86 2.49
C GLU A 399 -12.30 19.99 1.38
N VAL A 400 -12.93 18.86 1.75
CA VAL A 400 -13.29 17.80 0.78
C VAL A 400 -14.80 17.69 0.57
N ILE A 401 -15.61 18.02 1.58
CA ILE A 401 -17.05 17.79 1.55
C ILE A 401 -17.77 19.08 1.14
N PRO A 402 -18.78 19.01 0.23
CA PRO A 402 -19.67 20.12 -0.07
C PRO A 402 -20.37 20.67 1.18
N GLU A 403 -20.57 22.00 1.24
CA GLU A 403 -21.11 22.71 2.42
C GLU A 403 -22.49 22.21 2.86
N ASP A 404 -23.36 21.82 1.91
CA ASP A 404 -24.68 21.24 2.18
C ASP A 404 -24.64 19.90 2.94
N LYS A 405 -23.48 19.25 3.00
CA LYS A 405 -23.27 17.96 3.67
C LYS A 405 -22.43 18.03 4.94
N TRP A 406 -21.98 19.22 5.35
CA TRP A 406 -21.14 19.37 6.55
C TRP A 406 -21.87 18.91 7.81
N GLN A 407 -23.13 19.31 7.98
CA GLN A 407 -23.93 18.95 9.16
C GLN A 407 -24.00 17.44 9.38
N GLU A 408 -24.35 16.68 8.34
CA GLU A 408 -24.44 15.22 8.39
C GLU A 408 -23.10 14.58 8.76
N ARG A 409 -22.00 15.05 8.15
CA ARG A 409 -20.66 14.50 8.39
C ARG A 409 -20.12 14.81 9.77
N LEU A 410 -20.38 16.00 10.31
CA LEU A 410 -19.97 16.39 11.66
C LEU A 410 -20.75 15.60 12.72
N LEU A 411 -22.04 15.35 12.51
CA LEU A 411 -22.84 14.45 13.37
C LEU A 411 -22.28 13.02 13.36
N LEU A 412 -21.98 12.48 12.17
CA LEU A 412 -21.35 11.15 12.03
C LEU A 412 -19.98 11.07 12.70
N ALA A 413 -19.24 12.18 12.73
CA ALA A 413 -17.96 12.29 13.42
C ALA A 413 -18.08 12.36 14.95
N GLY A 414 -19.30 12.40 15.50
CA GLY A 414 -19.56 12.45 16.94
C GLY A 414 -19.51 13.86 17.53
N ILE A 415 -19.65 14.91 16.70
CA ILE A 415 -19.78 16.29 17.20
C ILE A 415 -21.21 16.49 17.73
N PRO A 416 -21.39 16.98 18.98
CA PRO A 416 -22.71 17.18 19.56
C PRO A 416 -23.58 18.17 18.77
N ALA A 417 -24.87 17.85 18.63
CA ALA A 417 -25.82 18.61 17.82
C ALA A 417 -25.97 20.07 18.30
N GLU A 418 -25.80 20.31 19.59
CA GLU A 418 -25.88 21.63 20.23
C GLU A 418 -24.70 22.56 19.86
N LEU A 419 -23.58 22.02 19.36
CA LEU A 419 -22.40 22.80 18.94
C LEU A 419 -22.32 23.02 17.44
N LEU A 420 -23.18 22.32 16.68
CA LEU A 420 -23.07 22.22 15.23
C LEU A 420 -23.38 23.54 14.51
N GLU A 421 -24.40 24.30 14.93
CA GLU A 421 -24.71 25.59 14.30
C GLU A 421 -23.55 26.60 14.44
N GLN A 422 -22.93 26.65 15.62
CA GLN A 422 -21.80 27.56 15.88
C GLN A 422 -20.57 27.14 15.09
N LEU A 423 -20.27 25.84 15.03
CA LEU A 423 -19.16 25.31 14.26
C LEU A 423 -19.35 25.50 12.75
N LEU A 424 -20.56 25.27 12.22
CA LEU A 424 -20.89 25.50 10.81
C LEU A 424 -20.72 26.98 10.44
N SER A 425 -21.20 27.90 11.28
CA SER A 425 -21.00 29.35 11.08
C SER A 425 -19.51 29.73 11.02
N LEU A 426 -18.67 29.14 11.88
CA LEU A 426 -17.21 29.34 11.85
C LEU A 426 -16.57 28.75 10.58
N MET A 427 -17.02 27.57 10.13
CA MET A 427 -16.52 26.93 8.91
C MET A 427 -16.91 27.73 7.64
N SER A 428 -18.15 28.20 7.54
CA SER A 428 -18.63 28.99 6.40
C SER A 428 -17.94 30.35 6.33
N SER A 429 -17.72 31.01 7.47
CA SER A 429 -16.98 32.29 7.51
C SER A 429 -15.49 32.13 7.17
N ALA A 430 -14.89 30.97 7.44
CA ALA A 430 -13.53 30.65 7.03
C ALA A 430 -13.42 30.33 5.53
N SER A 431 -14.47 29.76 4.93
CA SER A 431 -14.55 29.43 3.50
C SER A 431 -14.61 30.68 2.61
N LEU A 432 -15.23 31.76 3.11
CA LEU A 432 -15.42 33.03 2.40
C LEU A 432 -14.19 33.95 2.39
N ALA A 433 -13.05 33.54 2.96
CA ALA A 433 -11.85 34.35 2.93
C ALA A 433 -11.37 34.54 1.47
N PRO A 434 -11.33 35.77 0.94
CA PRO A 434 -11.10 36.04 -0.47
C PRO A 434 -9.61 35.82 -0.80
N GLY A 435 -9.27 34.59 -1.16
CA GLY A 435 -7.90 34.16 -1.42
C GLY A 435 -7.61 33.70 -2.85
N VAL A 436 -8.62 33.59 -3.72
CA VAL A 436 -8.43 33.30 -5.15
C VAL A 436 -9.52 34.01 -5.94
N SER A 437 -9.16 35.14 -6.58
CA SER A 437 -10.01 35.79 -7.57
C SER A 437 -10.40 34.78 -8.64
N ALA A 438 -11.71 34.64 -8.85
CA ALA A 438 -12.31 33.99 -9.99
C ALA A 438 -12.12 34.85 -11.25
N LEU A 439 -10.87 34.94 -11.73
CA LEU A 439 -10.54 35.41 -13.08
C LEU A 439 -9.96 34.20 -13.84
N ASP A 440 -10.48 34.01 -15.06
CA ASP A 440 -10.08 33.04 -16.10
C ASP A 440 -10.73 31.65 -16.12
N LEU A 441 -12.07 31.61 -16.08
CA LEU A 441 -12.83 30.54 -16.75
C LEU A 441 -13.92 31.14 -17.66
N ASN A 442 -13.50 31.92 -18.66
CA ASN A 442 -14.28 32.06 -19.88
C ASN A 442 -13.97 30.87 -20.79
N TYR A 443 -14.87 29.88 -20.78
CA TYR A 443 -14.97 28.89 -21.85
C TYR A 443 -15.74 29.55 -23.01
N GLU A 444 -15.02 29.98 -24.04
CA GLU A 444 -15.62 30.19 -25.36
C GLU A 444 -15.93 28.81 -25.97
N ILE A 445 -17.20 28.62 -26.29
CA ILE A 445 -17.69 27.55 -27.14
C ILE A 445 -17.46 27.98 -28.59
N VAL A 446 -16.52 27.31 -29.27
CA VAL A 446 -16.51 27.14 -30.74
C VAL A 446 -16.12 25.70 -31.04
#